data_AF-A0AA36I2Z0-F1
#
_entry.id   AF-A0AA36I2Z0-F1
#
_cell.length_a   1.000
_cell.length_b   1.000
_cell.length_c   1.000
_cell.angle_alpha   90.00
_cell.angle_beta   90.00
_cell.angle_gamma   90.00
#
_symmetry.space_group_name_H-M   'P 1'
#
loop_
_entity.id
_entity.type
_entity.pdbx_description
1 polymer ?
#
loop_
_entity_poly.entity_id
_entity_poly.type
_entity_poly.pdbx_seq_one_letter_code
_entity_poly.pdbx_strand_id
1 'polypeptide(L)'
;MGYQQPPNIGVREMLDMYQFPGDDTPFIKGSAKEALNGDTGEYGVPAIKQLMDAVDTFFPDPKRDVDKPFLMGVESVMSITGKGTVATGRIERGMAKSGETVEIVGIKDKP
;
A
#
# COMPACT_ATOMS: atom_id res chain seq x y z
N MET A 1 16.63 -18.60 4.47
CA MET A 1 16.82 -17.71 3.31
C MET A 1 17.71 -16.57 3.78
N GLY A 2 19.00 -16.61 3.44
CA GLY A 2 19.97 -15.67 4.01
C GLY A 2 19.68 -14.26 3.54
N TYR A 3 19.56 -13.32 4.47
CA TYR A 3 19.58 -11.90 4.15
C TYR A 3 20.97 -11.61 3.58
N GLN A 4 21.09 -11.58 2.25
CA GLN A 4 22.25 -10.96 1.63
C GLN A 4 22.15 -9.50 2.05
N GLN A 5 23.11 -9.03 2.84
CA GLN A 5 23.21 -7.60 3.08
C GLN A 5 23.23 -6.93 1.71
N PRO A 6 22.37 -5.92 1.47
CA PRO A 6 22.43 -5.20 0.22
C PRO A 6 23.88 -4.73 0.04
N PRO A 7 24.42 -4.76 -1.19
CA PRO A 7 25.75 -4.20 -1.44
C PRO A 7 25.83 -2.78 -0.84
N ASN A 8 27.02 -2.33 -0.43
CA ASN A 8 27.22 -0.99 0.13
C ASN A 8 27.10 0.07 -0.99
N ILE A 9 25.91 0.19 -1.55
CA ILE A 9 25.52 1.07 -2.65
C ILE A 9 24.50 2.09 -2.16
N GLY A 10 24.45 3.25 -2.81
CA GLY A 10 23.48 4.28 -2.46
C GLY A 10 22.04 3.81 -2.69
N VAL A 11 21.07 4.36 -1.95
CA VAL A 11 19.65 4.00 -2.12
C VAL A 11 19.17 4.27 -3.56
N ARG A 12 19.69 5.32 -4.22
CA ARG A 12 19.40 5.61 -5.63
C ARG A 12 19.90 4.52 -6.56
N GLU A 13 21.15 4.11 -6.41
CA GLU A 13 21.75 3.01 -7.19
C GLU A 13 21.00 1.69 -6.97
N MET A 14 20.48 1.47 -5.76
CA MET A 14 19.63 0.32 -5.46
C MET A 14 18.29 0.39 -6.20
N LEU A 15 17.65 1.56 -6.26
CA LEU A 15 16.42 1.74 -7.04
C LEU A 15 16.66 1.44 -8.53
N ASP A 16 17.74 1.97 -9.10
CA ASP A 16 18.10 1.73 -10.50
C ASP A 16 18.37 0.25 -10.78
N MET A 17 19.05 -0.44 -9.86
CA MET A 17 19.31 -1.88 -9.95
C MET A 17 18.02 -2.71 -10.05
N TYR A 18 16.96 -2.28 -9.35
CA TYR A 18 15.65 -2.92 -9.39
C TYR A 18 14.71 -2.30 -10.43
N GLN A 19 15.24 -1.53 -11.38
CA GLN A 19 14.48 -0.91 -12.48
C GLN A 19 13.44 0.12 -12.02
N PHE A 20 13.64 0.72 -10.85
CA PHE A 20 12.92 1.91 -10.40
C PHE A 20 13.71 3.18 -10.77
N PRO A 21 13.06 4.34 -10.93
CA PRO A 21 13.73 5.57 -11.35
C PRO A 21 14.52 6.20 -10.19
N GLY A 22 15.74 5.72 -9.93
CA GLY A 22 16.55 6.14 -8.79
C GLY A 22 16.91 7.62 -8.79
N ASP A 23 17.18 8.20 -9.96
CA ASP A 23 17.50 9.62 -10.13
C ASP A 23 16.28 10.53 -9.91
N ASP A 24 15.11 10.16 -10.46
CA ASP A 24 13.90 10.98 -10.38
C ASP A 24 13.12 10.79 -9.07
N THR A 25 13.38 9.70 -8.33
CA THR A 25 12.69 9.43 -7.06
C THR A 25 12.95 10.57 -6.05
N PRO A 26 11.90 11.18 -5.47
CA PRO A 26 12.05 12.21 -4.45
C PRO A 26 12.67 11.66 -3.16
N PHE A 27 13.65 12.37 -2.61
CA PHE A 27 14.22 12.08 -1.29
C PHE A 27 14.03 13.28 -0.36
N ILE A 28 13.15 13.13 0.63
CA ILE A 28 12.83 14.18 1.60
C ILE A 28 13.57 13.85 2.89
N LYS A 29 14.38 14.81 3.38
CA LYS A 29 15.08 14.68 4.66
C LYS A 29 14.17 15.17 5.77
N GLY A 30 14.01 14.37 6.81
CA GLY A 30 13.15 14.72 7.94
C GLY A 30 13.30 13.75 9.11
N SER A 31 12.63 14.09 10.20
CA SER A 31 12.53 13.29 11.42
C SER A 31 11.06 13.06 11.75
N ALA A 32 10.58 11.84 11.50
CA ALA A 32 9.21 11.46 11.84
C ALA A 32 8.91 11.63 13.34
N LYS A 33 9.94 11.49 14.20
CA LYS A 33 9.82 11.72 15.63
C LYS A 33 9.59 13.20 15.97
N GLU A 34 10.37 14.11 15.37
CA GLU A 34 10.20 15.55 15.58
C GLU A 34 8.85 16.02 15.05
N ALA A 35 8.45 15.53 13.88
CA ALA A 35 7.12 15.79 13.32
C ALA A 35 6.00 15.32 14.26
N LEU A 36 6.11 14.10 14.81
CA LEU A 36 5.14 13.56 15.77
C LEU A 36 5.05 14.39 17.06
N ASN A 37 6.17 14.97 17.49
CA ASN A 37 6.22 15.88 18.63
C ASN A 37 5.72 17.29 18.31
N GLY A 38 5.30 17.56 17.07
CA GLY A 38 4.77 18.84 16.63
C GLY A 38 5.84 19.88 16.31
N ASP A 39 7.10 19.48 16.11
CA ASP A 39 8.15 20.41 15.73
C ASP A 39 7.86 21.06 14.37
N THR A 40 8.03 22.37 14.30
CA THR A 40 7.80 23.19 13.10
C THR A 40 9.10 23.58 12.39
N GLY A 41 10.25 23.12 12.89
CA GLY A 41 11.54 23.20 12.20
C GLY A 41 11.55 22.40 10.89
N GLU A 42 12.55 22.63 10.04
CA GLU A 42 12.62 22.09 8.68
C GLU A 42 12.48 20.56 8.60
N TYR A 43 12.97 19.83 9.61
CA TYR A 43 12.92 18.36 9.67
C TYR A 43 11.65 17.79 10.32
N GLY A 44 10.82 18.63 10.96
CA GLY A 44 9.61 18.20 11.67
C GLY A 44 8.39 18.09 10.75
N VAL A 45 7.28 18.71 11.16
CA VAL A 45 6.02 18.75 10.41
C VAL A 45 6.18 19.22 8.95
N PRO A 46 6.99 20.25 8.63
CA PRO A 46 7.22 20.67 7.24
C PRO A 46 7.78 19.55 6.34
N ALA A 47 8.73 18.74 6.82
CA ALA A 47 9.28 17.63 6.04
C ALA A 47 8.22 16.57 5.72
N ILE A 48 7.30 16.27 6.65
CA ILE A 48 6.21 15.33 6.39
C ILE A 48 5.23 15.90 5.36
N LYS A 49 4.94 17.21 5.40
CA LYS A 49 4.11 17.85 4.36
C LYS A 49 4.77 17.75 2.98
N GLN A 50 6.07 18.06 2.88
CA GLN A 50 6.82 17.90 1.64
C GLN A 50 6.83 16.45 1.14
N LEU A 51 6.93 15.47 2.05
CA LEU A 51 6.82 14.06 1.70
C LEU A 51 5.44 13.73 1.12
N MET A 52 4.35 14.22 1.73
CA MET A 52 2.99 14.01 1.21
C MET A 52 2.78 14.68 -0.15
N ASP A 53 3.28 15.91 -0.32
CA ASP A 53 3.22 16.62 -1.61
C ASP A 53 3.98 15.84 -2.70
N ALA A 54 5.13 15.24 -2.36
CA ALA A 54 5.87 14.39 -3.28
C ALA A 54 5.11 13.09 -3.62
N VAL A 55 4.40 12.48 -2.66
CA VAL A 55 3.56 11.30 -2.91
C VAL A 55 2.43 11.66 -3.89
N ASP A 56 1.74 12.77 -3.66
CA ASP A 56 0.61 13.22 -4.48
C ASP A 56 1.03 13.60 -5.91
N THR A 57 2.28 14.04 -6.10
CA THR A 57 2.78 14.50 -7.41
C THR A 57 3.59 13.46 -8.18
N PHE A 58 4.30 12.58 -7.49
CA PHE A 58 5.19 11.60 -8.13
C PHE A 58 4.44 10.35 -8.61
N PHE A 59 3.44 9.90 -7.86
CA PHE A 59 2.68 8.72 -8.24
C PHE A 59 1.44 9.10 -9.07
N PRO A 60 1.25 8.50 -10.25
CA PRO A 60 0.00 8.69 -10.98
C PRO A 60 -1.14 8.00 -10.24
N ASP A 61 -2.34 8.56 -10.37
CA ASP A 61 -3.55 7.93 -9.85
C ASP A 61 -3.75 6.54 -10.48
N PRO A 62 -3.92 5.48 -9.67
CA PRO A 62 -4.10 4.14 -10.19
C PRO A 62 -5.46 4.03 -10.89
N LYS A 63 -5.46 3.47 -12.11
CA LYS A 63 -6.70 3.16 -12.83
C LYS A 63 -7.47 2.06 -12.10
N ARG A 64 -8.75 2.30 -11.81
CA ARG A 64 -9.64 1.30 -11.20
C ARG A 64 -10.42 0.58 -12.29
N ASP A 65 -10.26 -0.73 -12.36
CA ASP A 65 -10.98 -1.59 -13.32
C ASP A 65 -12.39 -1.93 -12.83
N VAL A 66 -13.25 -0.92 -12.69
CA VAL A 66 -14.59 -1.07 -12.07
C VAL A 66 -15.60 -1.85 -12.92
N ASP A 67 -15.37 -1.94 -14.22
CA ASP A 67 -16.27 -2.64 -15.16
C ASP A 67 -15.96 -4.14 -15.27
N LYS A 68 -14.88 -4.62 -14.65
CA LYS A 68 -14.55 -6.05 -14.62
C LYS A 68 -15.41 -6.79 -13.59
N PRO A 69 -15.55 -8.12 -13.68
CA PRO A 69 -16.19 -8.90 -12.62
C PRO A 69 -15.51 -8.68 -11.27
N PHE A 70 -16.32 -8.57 -10.22
CA PHE A 70 -15.86 -8.39 -8.84
C PHE A 70 -14.82 -9.45 -8.46
N LEU A 71 -13.70 -8.99 -7.90
CA LEU A 71 -12.68 -9.83 -7.29
C LEU A 71 -12.09 -9.09 -6.09
N MET A 72 -12.07 -9.77 -4.95
CA MET A 72 -11.50 -9.25 -3.71
C MET A 72 -10.64 -10.34 -3.09
N GLY A 73 -9.40 -9.98 -2.74
CA GLY A 73 -8.56 -10.84 -1.92
C GLY A 73 -9.05 -10.81 -0.48
N VAL A 74 -9.22 -11.98 0.15
CA VAL A 74 -9.56 -12.05 1.58
C VAL A 74 -8.27 -11.96 2.39
N GLU A 75 -8.14 -10.91 3.20
CA GLU A 75 -6.99 -10.65 4.06
C GLU A 75 -7.22 -11.14 5.49
N SER A 76 -8.44 -10.95 6.02
CA SER A 76 -8.80 -11.39 7.36
C SER A 76 -10.28 -11.71 7.46
N VAL A 77 -10.62 -12.64 8.36
CA VAL A 77 -11.99 -13.08 8.63
C VAL A 77 -12.28 -12.92 10.12
N MET A 78 -13.42 -12.32 10.43
CA MET A 78 -13.90 -12.15 11.80
C MET A 78 -15.38 -12.49 11.91
N SER A 79 -15.82 -12.89 13.10
CA SER A 79 -17.24 -13.09 13.40
C SER A 79 -17.74 -11.93 14.25
N ILE A 80 -18.82 -11.30 13.80
CA ILE A 80 -19.49 -10.23 14.54
C ILE A 80 -20.82 -10.77 15.08
N THR A 81 -20.95 -10.82 16.41
CA THR A 81 -22.16 -11.29 17.09
C THR A 81 -23.40 -10.57 16.56
N GLY A 82 -24.39 -11.35 16.10
CA GLY A 82 -25.64 -10.82 15.55
C GLY A 82 -25.58 -10.30 14.11
N LYS A 83 -24.40 -10.28 13.46
CA LYS A 83 -24.23 -9.88 12.05
C LYS A 83 -23.68 -10.98 11.15
N GLY A 84 -22.99 -11.96 11.73
CA GLY A 84 -22.40 -13.10 11.01
C GLY A 84 -20.91 -12.93 10.72
N THR A 85 -20.42 -13.67 9.72
CA THR A 85 -19.01 -13.68 9.33
C THR A 85 -18.71 -12.52 8.38
N VAL A 86 -17.64 -11.78 8.67
CA VAL A 86 -17.15 -10.67 7.85
C VAL A 86 -15.76 -11.01 7.33
N ALA A 87 -15.62 -11.04 6.01
CA ALA A 87 -14.34 -11.08 5.33
C ALA A 87 -13.92 -9.65 4.98
N THR A 88 -12.64 -9.33 5.19
CA THR A 88 -12.05 -8.02 4.89
C THR A 88 -10.92 -8.20 3.89
N GLY A 89 -10.72 -7.20 3.06
CA GLY A 89 -9.57 -7.10 2.16
C GLY A 89 -9.79 -6.08 1.04
N ARG A 90 -8.77 -5.89 0.22
CA ARG A 90 -8.83 -4.96 -0.91
C ARG A 90 -9.60 -5.55 -2.09
N ILE A 91 -10.50 -4.74 -2.66
CA ILE A 91 -11.12 -5.04 -3.95
C ILE A 91 -10.07 -4.82 -5.04
N GLU A 92 -9.72 -5.89 -5.74
CA GLU A 92 -8.72 -5.87 -6.81
C GLU A 92 -9.31 -5.33 -8.12
N ARG A 93 -10.59 -5.65 -8.39
CA ARG A 93 -11.32 -5.16 -9.57
C ARG A 93 -12.83 -5.31 -9.40
N GLY A 94 -13.57 -4.63 -10.27
CA GLY A 94 -15.01 -4.64 -10.28
C GLY A 94 -15.63 -3.83 -9.15
N MET A 95 -16.90 -4.11 -8.87
CA MET A 95 -17.68 -3.47 -7.83
C MET A 95 -18.53 -4.52 -7.12
N ALA A 96 -18.62 -4.43 -5.79
CA ALA A 96 -19.56 -5.22 -5.01
C ALA A 96 -20.80 -4.38 -4.69
N LYS A 97 -22.00 -4.94 -4.88
CA LYS A 97 -23.24 -4.35 -4.39
C LYS A 97 -23.91 -5.28 -3.38
N SER A 98 -24.55 -4.69 -2.38
CA SER A 98 -25.25 -5.47 -1.35
C SER A 98 -26.34 -6.34 -1.97
N GLY A 99 -26.38 -7.61 -1.58
CA GLY A 99 -27.36 -8.59 -2.06
C GLY A 99 -26.94 -9.33 -3.34
N GLU A 100 -25.86 -8.92 -4.01
CA GLU A 100 -25.30 -9.70 -5.13
C GLU A 100 -24.71 -11.02 -4.62
N THR A 101 -24.93 -12.08 -5.38
CA THR A 101 -24.32 -13.38 -5.11
C THR A 101 -22.84 -13.33 -5.49
N VAL A 102 -21.99 -13.81 -4.59
CA VAL A 102 -20.55 -13.94 -4.79
C VAL A 102 -20.12 -15.38 -4.56
N GLU A 103 -19.00 -15.76 -5.15
CA GLU A 103 -18.38 -17.07 -4.97
C GLU A 103 -17.03 -16.90 -4.24
N ILE A 104 -16.79 -17.75 -3.24
CA ILE A 104 -15.49 -17.81 -2.56
C ILE A 104 -14.64 -18.83 -3.32
N VAL A 105 -13.68 -18.33 -4.09
CA VAL A 105 -12.77 -19.16 -4.90
C VAL A 105 -11.45 -19.42 -4.16
N GLY A 106 -10.85 -20.60 -4.39
CA GLY A 106 -9.52 -20.96 -3.89
C GLY A 106 -9.50 -21.77 -2.58
N ILE A 107 -10.64 -21.93 -1.90
CA ILE A 107 -10.80 -22.91 -0.83
C ILE A 107 -11.26 -24.22 -1.49
N LYS A 108 -10.42 -25.25 -1.45
CA LYS A 108 -10.81 -26.63 -1.79
C LYS A 108 -11.05 -27.39 -0.51
N ASP A 109 -12.09 -28.21 -0.47
CA ASP A 109 -12.13 -29.30 0.50
C ASP A 109 -10.89 -30.16 0.29
N LYS A 110 -10.27 -30.62 1.40
CA LYS A 110 -9.19 -31.62 1.31
C LYS A 110 -9.71 -32.81 0.49
N PRO A 111 -8.87 -33.41 -0.36
CA PRO A 111 -9.24 -34.63 -1.07
C PRO A 111 -9.64 -35.75 -0.10
#